data_AF-A0AAJ2VPK1-F1
#
_entry.id   AF-A0AAJ2VPK1-F1
#
_cell.length_a   1.000
_cell.length_b   1.000
_cell.length_c   1.000
_cell.angle_alpha   90.00
_cell.angle_beta   90.00
_cell.angle_gamma   90.00
#
_symmetry.space_group_name_H-M   'P 1'
#
loop_
_entity.id
_entity.type
_entity.pdbx_description
1 polymer ?
#
loop_
_entity_poly.entity_id
_entity_poly.type
_entity_poly.pdbx_seq_one_letter_code
_entity_poly.pdbx_strand_id
1 'polypeptide(L)' 'MTPQDQTYLLKAALTGDVRQMEQASKILAGVAMLLNDHDIDGLKREALIETLWLLSSTFEERRDWLQEEGYVCSEQ' A
#
# COMPACT_ATOMS: atom_id res chain seq x y z
N MET A 1 4.00 6.67 -29.03
CA MET A 1 3.20 5.91 -28.07
C MET A 1 1.74 6.05 -28.48
N THR A 2 1.07 4.94 -28.77
CA THR A 2 -0.33 4.95 -29.21
C THR A 2 -1.27 5.07 -28.01
N PRO A 3 -2.54 5.48 -28.20
CA PRO A 3 -3.55 5.44 -27.14
C PRO A 3 -3.76 4.04 -26.53
N GLN A 4 -3.53 2.99 -27.33
CA GLN A 4 -3.57 1.60 -26.87
C GLN A 4 -2.40 1.28 -25.95
N ASP A 5 -1.19 1.76 -26.27
CA ASP A 5 -0.01 1.59 -25.40
C ASP A 5 -0.21 2.30 -24.05
N GLN A 6 -0.76 3.52 -24.06
CA GLN A 6 -1.09 4.26 -22.84
C GLN A 6 -2.11 3.52 -21.98
N THR A 7 -3.17 3.01 -22.60
CA THR A 7 -4.21 2.24 -21.90
C THR A 7 -3.67 0.93 -21.32
N TYR A 8 -2.78 0.25 -22.04
CA TYR A 8 -2.12 -0.96 -21.57
C TYR A 8 -1.24 -0.69 -20.36
N LEU A 9 -0.38 0.33 -20.43
CA LEU A 9 0.51 0.71 -19.34
C LEU A 9 -0.27 1.11 -18.08
N LEU A 10 -1.35 1.88 -18.25
CA LEU A 10 -2.25 2.23 -17.15
C LEU A 10 -2.88 0.99 -16.50
N LYS A 11 -3.41 0.07 -17.30
CA LYS A 11 -3.99 -1.19 -16.78
C LYS A 11 -2.95 -2.05 -16.06
N ALA A 12 -1.73 -2.12 -16.57
CA ALA A 12 -0.64 -2.85 -15.94
C ALA A 12 -0.26 -2.22 -14.58
N ALA A 13 -0.15 -0.89 -14.52
CA ALA A 13 0.10 -0.16 -13.27
C ALA A 13 -1.01 -0.40 -12.23
N LEU A 14 -2.28 -0.27 -12.63
CA LEU A 14 -3.44 -0.51 -11.76
C LEU A 14 -3.52 -1.97 -11.27
N THR A 15 -3.13 -2.94 -12.10
CA THR A 15 -3.08 -4.36 -11.68
C THR A 15 -2.01 -4.58 -10.62
N GLY A 16 -0.86 -3.91 -10.74
CA GLY A 16 0.16 -3.87 -9.71
C GLY A 16 -0.38 -3.32 -8.38
N ASP A 17 -1.16 -2.25 -8.45
CA ASP A 17 -1.73 -1.59 -7.27
C ASP A 17 -2.72 -2.49 -6.54
N VAL A 18 -3.61 -3.17 -7.27
CA VAL A 18 -4.55 -4.13 -6.68
C VAL A 18 -3.79 -5.20 -5.89
N ARG A 19 -2.72 -5.75 -6.46
CA ARG A 19 -1.91 -6.78 -5.79
C ARG A 19 -1.22 -6.24 -4.53
N GLN A 20 -0.68 -5.02 -4.59
CA GLN A 20 -0.06 -4.38 -3.43
C GLN A 20 -1.08 -4.11 -2.32
N MET A 21 -2.28 -3.62 -2.68
CA MET A 21 -3.37 -3.38 -1.74
C MET A 21 -3.85 -4.67 -1.07
N GLU A 22 -3.97 -5.78 -1.82
CA GLU A 22 -4.30 -7.09 -1.25
C GLU A 22 -3.24 -7.59 -0.25
N GLN A 23 -1.96 -7.40 -0.57
CA GLN A 23 -0.86 -7.77 0.32
C GLN A 23 -0.88 -6.93 1.59
N ALA A 24 -1.02 -5.61 1.44
CA ALA A 24 -1.12 -4.68 2.55
C ALA A 24 -2.30 -5.00 3.46
N SER A 25 -3.46 -5.33 2.90
CA SER A 25 -4.65 -5.75 3.65
C SER A 25 -4.36 -6.98 4.53
N LYS A 26 -3.66 -7.98 3.98
CA LYS A 26 -3.25 -9.19 4.73
C LYS A 26 -2.26 -8.87 5.84
N ILE A 27 -1.28 -8.00 5.58
CA ILE A 27 -0.31 -7.55 6.58
C ILE A 27 -1.03 -6.82 7.71
N LEU A 28 -1.89 -5.85 7.39
CA LEU A 28 -2.68 -5.10 8.37
C LEU A 28 -3.53 -6.03 9.24
N ALA A 29 -4.21 -7.00 8.64
CA ALA A 29 -5.00 -7.98 9.39
C ALA A 29 -4.14 -8.82 10.34
N GLY A 30 -2.99 -9.32 9.86
CA GLY A 30 -2.06 -10.09 10.67
C GLY A 30 -1.46 -9.29 11.83
N VAL A 31 -1.02 -8.06 11.55
CA VAL A 31 -0.48 -7.15 12.57
C VAL A 31 -1.54 -6.78 13.59
N ALA A 32 -2.77 -6.45 13.17
CA ALA A 32 -3.87 -6.15 14.09
C ALA A 32 -4.18 -7.34 15.02
N MET A 33 -4.17 -8.56 14.49
CA MET A 33 -4.37 -9.78 15.29
C MET A 33 -3.27 -9.95 16.34
N LEU A 34 -2.01 -9.73 15.97
CA LEU A 34 -0.85 -9.90 16.86
C LEU A 34 -0.71 -8.78 17.89
N LEU A 35 -1.03 -7.53 17.53
CA LEU A 35 -0.96 -6.41 18.47
C LEU A 35 -2.03 -6.46 19.57
N ASN A 36 -3.14 -7.15 19.29
CA ASN A 36 -4.21 -7.41 20.24
C ASN A 36 -3.88 -8.52 21.25
N ASP A 37 -2.76 -9.24 21.05
CA ASP A 37 -2.23 -10.16 22.04
C ASP A 37 -1.56 -9.37 23.18
N HIS A 38 -2.06 -9.56 24.41
CA HIS A 38 -1.52 -8.90 25.61
C HIS A 38 -0.17 -9.48 26.05
N ASP A 39 0.15 -10.70 25.61
CA ASP A 39 1.38 -11.41 25.98
C ASP A 39 2.50 -11.23 24.95
N ILE A 40 2.27 -10.42 23.91
CA ILE A 40 3.29 -10.16 22.90
C ILE A 40 4.49 -9.41 23.50
N ASP A 41 5.67 -9.97 23.30
CA ASP A 41 6.94 -9.40 23.72
C ASP A 41 7.16 -7.99 23.13
N GLY A 42 7.84 -7.13 23.89
CA GLY A 42 8.09 -5.73 23.53
C GLY A 42 8.81 -5.57 22.19
N LEU A 43 9.84 -6.38 21.92
CA LEU A 43 10.58 -6.32 20.65
C LEU A 43 9.71 -6.75 19.47
N LYS A 44 8.84 -7.75 19.67
CA LYS A 44 7.89 -8.17 18.64
C LYS A 44 6.86 -7.07 18.36
N ARG A 45 6.36 -6.40 19.39
CA ARG A 45 5.45 -5.27 19.26
C ARG A 45 6.10 -4.12 18.47
N GLU A 46 7.34 -3.77 18.77
CA GLU A 46 8.09 -2.74 18.04
C GLU A 46 8.29 -3.13 16.57
N ALA A 47 8.68 -4.38 16.28
CA ALA A 47 8.84 -4.85 14.91
C ALA A 47 7.52 -4.81 14.10
N LEU A 48 6.38 -5.09 14.75
CA LEU A 48 5.07 -4.98 14.12
C LEU A 48 4.69 -3.51 13.84
N ILE A 49 5.00 -2.60 14.77
CA ILE A 49 4.79 -1.16 14.56
C ILE A 49 5.66 -0.65 13.40
N GLU A 50 6.92 -1.06 13.33
CA GLU A 50 7.82 -0.74 12.23
C GLU A 50 7.28 -1.26 10.89
N THR A 51 6.71 -2.47 10.89
CA THR A 51 6.06 -3.05 9.70
C THR A 51 4.88 -2.18 9.22
N LEU A 52 4.07 -1.66 10.14
CA LEU A 52 2.99 -0.73 9.79
C LEU A 52 3.51 0.58 9.23
N TRP A 53 4.61 1.11 9.79
CA TRP A 53 5.27 2.31 9.32
C TRP A 53 5.77 2.15 7.88
N LEU A 54 6.52 1.08 7.61
CA LEU A 54 7.02 0.77 6.26
C LEU A 54 5.89 0.61 5.24
N LEU A 55 4.80 -0.05 5.65
CA LEU A 55 3.62 -0.20 4.80
C LEU A 55 2.95 1.13 4.49
N SER A 56 2.84 2.01 5.49
CA SER A 56 2.31 3.37 5.33
C SER A 56 3.16 4.19 4.37
N SER A 57 4.49 4.19 4.54
CA SER A 57 5.41 4.91 3.64
C SER A 57 5.30 4.42 2.20
N THR A 58 5.17 3.09 1.99
CA THR A 58 4.98 2.52 0.65
C THR A 58 3.69 3.03 0.00
N PHE A 59 2.61 3.21 0.77
CA PHE A 59 1.36 3.77 0.26
C PHE A 59 1.44 5.25 -0.05
N GLU A 60 2.17 6.02 0.76
CA GLU A 60 2.41 7.44 0.50
C GLU A 60 3.20 7.64 -0.78
N GLU A 61 4.29 6.89 -0.98
CA GLU A 61 5.07 6.92 -2.23
C GLU A 61 4.18 6.60 -3.45
N ARG A 62 3.30 5.60 -3.32
CA ARG A 62 2.41 5.23 -4.43
C ARG A 62 1.35 6.30 -4.70
N ARG A 63 0.78 6.89 -3.67
CA ARG A 63 -0.15 8.03 -3.79
C ARG A 63 0.53 9.20 -4.50
N ASP A 64 1.74 9.53 -4.11
CA ASP A 64 2.49 10.66 -4.67
C ASP A 64 2.76 10.43 -6.16
N TRP A 65 3.17 9.21 -6.54
CA TRP A 65 3.31 8.84 -7.96
C TRP A 65 1.98 8.96 -8.73
N LEU A 66 0.87 8.46 -8.16
CA LEU A 66 -0.45 8.58 -8.80
C LEU A 66 -0.86 10.04 -9.00
N GLN A 67 -0.49 10.92 -8.08
CA GLN A 67 -0.76 12.35 -8.17
C GLN A 67 0.12 13.03 -9.22
N GLU A 68 1.42 12.71 -9.28
CA GLU A 68 2.35 13.21 -10.30
C GLU A 68 1.92 12.84 -11.73
N GLU A 69 1.40 11.62 -11.90
CA GLU A 69 0.88 11.13 -13.17
C GLU A 69 -0.54 11.63 -13.50
N GLY A 70 -1.18 12.36 -12.58
CA GLY A 70 -2.52 12.91 -12.77
C GLY A 70 -3.65 11.88 -12.71
N TYR A 71 -3.42 10.73 -12.07
CA TYR A 71 -4.42 9.68 -11.88
C TYR A 71 -5.32 9.88 -10.64
N VAL A 72 -5.03 10.89 -9.80
CA VAL A 72 -5.86 11.26 -8.66
C VAL A 72 -6.89 12.31 -9.10
N CYS A 73 -8.18 12.00 -8.94
CA CYS A 73 -9.24 13.00 -9.03
C CYS A 73 -9.27 13.81 -7.73
N SER A 74 -8.76 15.04 -7.74
CA SER A 74 -9.04 16.00 -6.69
C SER A 74 -10.45 16.57 -6.89
N GLU A 75 -11.29 16.50 -5.87
CA GLU A 75 -12.53 17.29 -5.85
C GLU A 75 -12.14 18.77 -5.89
N GLN A 76 -12.63 19.50 -6.89
CA GLN A 76 -12.50 20.96 -7.03
C GLN A 76 -13.67 21.67 -6.37
#